data_AF-A0A4U3LMT8-F1
#
_entry.id   AF-A0A4U3LMT8-F1
#
_cell.length_a   1.000
_cell.length_b   1.000
_cell.length_c   1.000
_cell.angle_alpha   90.00
_cell.angle_beta   90.00
_cell.angle_gamma   90.00
#
_symmetry.space_group_name_H-M   'P 1'
#
loop_
_entity.id
_entity.type
_entity.pdbx_description
1 polymer ?
#
loop_
_entity_poly.entity_id
_entity_poly.type
_entity_poly.pdbx_seq_one_letter_code
_entity_poly.pdbx_strand_id
1 'polypeptide(L)' 'MTMGTNDELQELEVEVEADIELDAAGTASEDDELDWALDPYEAQAETADLNSLHGAIEALEGDEPPYSPAGE' A
#
# COMPACT_ATOMS: atom_id res chain seq x y z
N MET A 1 30.53 18.72 -11.73
CA MET A 1 29.83 17.71 -12.53
C MET A 1 28.50 17.48 -11.85
N THR A 2 27.49 18.27 -12.21
CA THR A 2 26.09 18.00 -11.85
C THR A 2 25.54 17.22 -13.03
N MET A 3 25.80 15.91 -13.08
CA MET A 3 24.89 15.04 -13.84
C MET A 3 23.55 15.24 -13.15
N GLY A 4 22.68 15.98 -13.84
CA GLY A 4 21.51 16.54 -13.22
C GLY A 4 20.57 15.40 -12.89
N THR A 5 19.72 15.59 -11.89
CA THR A 5 18.65 14.65 -11.51
C THR A 5 17.82 14.17 -12.72
N ASN A 6 17.83 14.91 -13.83
CA ASN A 6 17.22 14.50 -15.11
C ASN A 6 17.90 13.30 -15.78
N ASP A 7 19.23 13.16 -15.69
CA ASP A 7 19.96 12.03 -16.28
C ASP A 7 19.67 10.74 -15.48
N GLU A 8 19.60 10.85 -14.15
CA GLU A 8 19.24 9.75 -13.24
C GLU A 8 17.79 9.30 -13.44
N LEU A 9 16.86 10.25 -13.67
CA LEU A 9 15.46 9.94 -13.97
C LEU A 9 15.28 9.28 -15.34
N GLN A 10 16.08 9.68 -16.33
CA GLN A 10 16.03 9.08 -17.66
C GLN A 10 16.58 7.65 -17.64
N GLU A 11 17.65 7.39 -16.89
CA GLU A 11 18.18 6.04 -16.69
C GLU A 11 17.14 5.13 -16.02
N LEU A 12 16.45 5.64 -15.00
CA LEU A 12 15.37 4.93 -14.32
C LEU A 12 14.18 4.62 -15.24
N GLU A 13 13.79 5.56 -16.12
CA GLU A 13 12.71 5.35 -17.09
C GLU A 13 13.03 4.20 -18.07
N VAL A 14 14.29 4.13 -18.52
CA VAL A 14 14.76 3.05 -19.41
C VAL A 14 14.79 1.69 -18.71
N GLU A 15 15.21 1.65 -17.44
CA GLU A 15 15.23 0.42 -16.63
C GLU A 15 13.80 -0.10 -16.38
N VAL A 16 12.88 0.80 -16.03
CA VAL A 16 11.46 0.45 -15.81
C VAL A 16 10.79 -0.07 -17.08
N GLU A 17 11.04 0.56 -18.23
CA GLU A 17 10.45 0.09 -19.49
C GLU A 17 11.00 -1.28 -19.91
N ALA A 18 12.29 -1.55 -19.65
CA ALA A 18 12.88 -2.87 -19.88
C ALA A 18 12.26 -3.95 -18.96
N ASP A 19 12.02 -3.64 -17.69
CA ASP A 19 11.36 -4.56 -16.76
C ASP A 19 9.90 -4.84 -17.14
N ILE A 20 9.17 -3.83 -17.61
CA ILE A 20 7.80 -4.00 -18.12
C ILE A 20 7.78 -4.89 -19.37
N GLU A 21 8.72 -4.69 -20.30
CA GLU A 21 8.83 -5.52 -21.50
C GLU A 21 9.22 -6.96 -21.14
N LEU A 22 10.06 -7.15 -20.12
CA LEU A 22 10.47 -8.47 -19.62
C LEU A 22 9.30 -9.20 -18.93
N ASP A 23 8.50 -8.51 -18.12
CA ASP A 23 7.28 -9.05 -17.51
C ASP A 23 6.24 -9.42 -18.57
N ALA A 24 6.07 -8.59 -19.60
CA ALA A 24 5.16 -8.86 -20.71
C ALA A 24 5.64 -10.00 -21.63
N ALA A 25 6.95 -10.15 -21.82
CA ALA A 25 7.56 -11.23 -22.60
C ALA A 25 7.65 -12.56 -21.82
N GLY A 26 7.64 -12.47 -20.49
CA GLY A 26 7.39 -13.59 -19.60
C GLY A 26 5.95 -14.05 -19.80
N THR A 27 5.76 -15.10 -20.59
CA THR A 27 4.50 -15.85 -20.63
C THR A 27 4.01 -16.03 -19.20
N ALA A 28 2.83 -15.50 -18.87
CA ALA A 28 2.14 -15.81 -17.64
C ALA A 28 2.22 -17.33 -17.47
N SER A 29 3.04 -17.79 -16.52
CA SER A 29 2.88 -19.15 -16.04
C SER A 29 1.49 -19.13 -15.42
N GLU A 30 0.53 -19.69 -16.14
CA GLU A 30 -0.88 -19.88 -15.79
C GLU A 30 -1.06 -20.79 -14.54
N ASP A 31 -0.05 -20.86 -13.67
CA ASP A 31 0.04 -21.78 -12.54
C ASP A 31 0.66 -21.02 -11.36
N ASP A 32 -0.15 -20.12 -10.81
CA ASP A 32 -0.38 -20.02 -9.39
C ASP A 32 -1.44 -18.91 -9.24
N GLU A 33 -2.68 -19.26 -9.55
CA GLU A 33 -3.71 -18.94 -8.57
C GLU A 33 -3.14 -19.46 -7.26
N LEU A 34 -2.43 -18.59 -6.53
CA LEU A 34 -2.04 -18.82 -5.16
C LEU A 34 -3.36 -19.03 -4.43
N ASP A 35 -3.84 -20.27 -4.44
CA ASP A 35 -5.00 -20.75 -3.71
C ASP A 35 -4.57 -20.83 -2.25
N TRP A 36 -4.19 -19.67 -1.72
CA TRP A 36 -4.09 -19.41 -0.30
C TRP A 36 -5.53 -19.34 0.17
N ALA A 37 -6.18 -20.50 0.20
CA ALA A 37 -7.48 -20.66 0.80
C ALA A 37 -7.37 -20.10 2.22
N LEU A 38 -7.88 -18.88 2.41
CA LEU A 38 -7.83 -18.20 3.70
C LEU A 38 -8.51 -19.10 4.73
N ASP A 39 -7.83 -19.40 5.83
CA ASP A 39 -8.45 -20.16 6.90
C ASP A 39 -9.65 -19.34 7.42
N PRO A 40 -10.89 -19.88 7.39
CA PRO A 40 -12.06 -19.14 7.82
C PRO A 40 -11.98 -18.70 9.29
N TYR A 41 -11.20 -19.38 10.13
CA TYR A 41 -10.96 -18.97 11.51
C TYR A 41 -9.98 -17.80 11.60
N GLU A 42 -8.92 -17.79 10.79
CA GLU A 42 -7.98 -16.67 10.69
C GLU A 42 -8.69 -15.41 10.18
N ALA A 43 -9.49 -15.55 9.11
CA ALA A 43 -10.28 -14.45 8.55
C ALA A 43 -11.23 -13.82 9.60
N GLN A 44 -11.85 -14.65 10.45
CA GLN A 44 -12.74 -14.18 11.52
C GLN A 44 -11.97 -13.47 12.64
N ALA A 45 -10.81 -13.99 13.03
CA ALA A 45 -9.96 -13.36 14.04
C ALA A 45 -9.47 -11.98 13.59
N GLU A 46 -8.94 -11.89 12.36
CA GLU A 46 -8.49 -10.60 11.80
C GLU A 46 -9.65 -9.62 11.65
N THR A 47 -10.84 -10.08 11.24
CA THR A 47 -12.03 -9.23 11.16
C THR A 47 -12.41 -8.65 12.52
N ALA A 48 -12.31 -9.43 13.60
CA ALA A 48 -12.59 -8.94 14.95
C ALA A 48 -11.58 -7.89 15.40
N ASP A 49 -10.29 -8.13 15.12
CA ASP A 49 -9.21 -7.19 15.44
C ASP A 49 -9.34 -5.87 14.68
N LEU A 50 -9.65 -5.93 13.38
CA LEU A 50 -9.87 -4.74 12.55
C LEU A 50 -11.08 -3.92 13.02
N ASN A 51 -12.18 -4.57 13.40
CA ASN A 51 -13.35 -3.88 13.95
C ASN A 51 -13.04 -3.23 15.30
N SER A 52 -12.24 -3.88 16.15
CA SER A 52 -11.77 -3.29 17.40
C SER A 52 -10.91 -2.05 17.15
N LEU A 53 -10.01 -2.10 16.17
CA LEU A 53 -9.15 -0.98 15.82
C LEU A 53 -9.97 0.19 15.24
N HIS A 54 -10.93 -0.10 14.37
CA HIS A 54 -11.83 0.90 13.81
C HIS A 54 -12.62 1.63 14.89
N GLY A 55 -13.20 0.90 15.85
CA GLY A 55 -13.91 1.51 16.99
C GLY A 55 -13.00 2.36 17.89
N ALA A 56 -11.72 1.99 18.03
CA ALA A 56 -10.75 2.80 18.76
C ALA A 56 -10.41 4.12 18.03
N ILE A 57 -10.34 4.09 16.69
CA ILE A 57 -10.15 5.30 15.87
C ILE A 57 -11.38 6.21 15.96
N GLU A 58 -12.60 5.66 15.81
CA GLU A 58 -13.84 6.44 15.94
C GLU A 58 -13.95 7.12 17.31
N ALA A 59 -13.52 6.43 18.37
CA ALA A 59 -13.47 7.01 19.72
C ALA A 59 -12.49 8.18 19.81
N LEU A 60 -11.32 8.09 19.17
CA LEU A 60 -10.32 9.16 19.15
C LEU A 60 -10.76 10.36 18.31
N GLU A 61 -11.41 10.13 17.17
CA GLU A 61 -11.95 11.20 16.32
C GLU A 61 -13.13 11.91 16.98
N GLY A 62 -13.98 11.17 17.71
CA GLY A 62 -15.10 11.74 18.45
C GLY A 62 -14.69 12.55 19.69
N ASP A 63 -13.54 12.23 20.28
CA ASP A 63 -12.97 12.93 21.44
C ASP A 63 -12.06 14.11 21.06
N GLU A 64 -11.88 14.43 19.78
CA GLU A 64 -11.10 15.61 19.37
C GLU A 64 -11.85 16.89 19.79
N PRO A 65 -11.36 17.66 20.79
CA PRO A 65 -11.98 18.91 21.13
C PRO A 65 -11.88 19.86 19.94
N PRO A 66 -12.91 20.66 19.62
CA PRO A 66 -12.83 21.61 18.53
C PRO A 66 -11.61 22.50 18.76
N TYR A 67 -10.71 22.54 17.77
CA TYR A 67 -9.52 23.38 17.81
C TYR A 67 -9.96 24.84 18.07
N SER A 68 -9.76 25.30 19.30
CA SER A 68 -9.92 26.70 19.66
C SER A 68 -8.53 27.32 19.54
N PRO A 69 -8.22 28.07 18.46
CA PRO A 69 -7.01 28.87 18.48
C PRO A 69 -7.17 29.82 19.66
N ALA A 70 -6.32 29.66 20.69
CA ALA A 70 -6.34 30.52 21.85
C ALA A 70 -6.25 31.97 21.36
N GLY A 71 -7.28 32.76 21.65
CA GLY A 71 -7.32 34.16 21.27
C GLY A 71 -6.20 34.93 21.94
N GLU A 72 -5.47 35.70 21.13
CA GLU A 72 -4.72 36.89 21.55
C GLU A 72 -5.54 38.15 21.27
#